data_AF-A0A9Q0E8I5-F1
#
_entry.id   AF-A0A9Q0E8I5-F1
#
_cell.length_a   1.000
_cell.length_b   1.000
_cell.length_c   1.000
_cell.angle_alpha   90.00
_cell.angle_beta   90.00
_cell.angle_gamma   90.00
#
_symmetry.space_group_name_H-M   'P 1'
#
loop_
_entity.id
_entity.type
_entity.pdbx_description
1 polymer ?
#
loop_
_entity_poly.entity_id
_entity_poly.type
_entity_poly.pdbx_seq_one_letter_code
_entity_poly.pdbx_strand_id
1 'polypeptide(L)'
;MRAVSLFTGGALVQYRLVDDRCVVQPDTGDLNNPPKKFRDCLFKLCPMNRYSAQKQFWKAAKPGGNSTTDTVLLNKLHHALLHLKSNKYLTVNKRLPALLEKNAMRVTLDSAGNEGSWFYIQPFYKLRSLGDSVVIGDKVVLNPVNAGQPLHASSHQLVDNPGCNEVNSVNCNTSWKVTLFMQWSDNKETILKGGDVVRLFHAEQEKFLTCDDHRKKQHVFLRTTGRQSATSATSSKALWEIEVVHHDPCRGGAGYWNSLFRFKHLATGCYMAAEVGEGNPDFEEETPEQRSSVADFTPFNFQLDSDHEALRARLRAPQEKVMYTLVPVPDGMEISSIFELDPTTLRGGDSMVPRSSYVRLRHLCTNTWVHSTNNPIDKEEEKPVMLRIGTSPVKEDKEAFAIVPVPPAEVRDLDFANDASKVLASIAGKLEKGTITQNERRFVTKLLEDLVFFVVDIPNSGQDVLEIMVNKPNRERQKLTREQNILKQIFKLLQAPFTDSGDGPMLRLEELGDQRHAPFRHICRLCYRVLRHSQQDYRKNQVGRVGRVDQVGRPDQVGRVDQGGEG
;
A
#
# COMPACT_ATOMS: atom_id res chain seq x y z
N MET A 1 -16.85 11.02 -11.49
CA MET A 1 -15.49 11.08 -12.10
C MET A 1 -15.00 9.67 -12.33
N ARG A 2 -14.33 9.40 -13.46
CA ARG A 2 -13.86 8.05 -13.84
C ARG A 2 -12.43 7.82 -13.36
N ALA A 3 -12.15 6.63 -12.86
CA ALA A 3 -10.78 6.16 -12.62
C ALA A 3 -10.31 5.37 -13.83
N VAL A 4 -9.13 5.69 -14.33
CA VAL A 4 -8.54 5.14 -15.56
C VAL A 4 -7.09 4.77 -15.33
N SER A 5 -6.57 3.84 -16.13
CA SER A 5 -5.13 3.62 -16.26
C SER A 5 -4.69 3.89 -17.70
N LEU A 6 -3.42 4.26 -17.86
CA LEU A 6 -2.83 4.69 -19.13
C LEU A 6 -1.70 3.72 -19.48
N PHE A 7 -1.78 3.12 -20.67
CA PHE A 7 -0.82 2.11 -21.12
C PHE A 7 -0.11 2.51 -22.42
N THR A 8 1.21 2.31 -22.48
CA THR A 8 2.03 2.43 -23.70
C THR A 8 3.15 1.38 -23.71
N GLY A 9 2.82 0.12 -24.00
CA GLY A 9 3.75 -1.00 -23.83
C GLY A 9 4.06 -1.36 -22.36
N GLY A 10 3.47 -0.62 -21.42
CA GLY A 10 3.48 -0.80 -19.96
C GLY A 10 2.59 0.27 -19.32
N ALA A 11 2.24 0.12 -18.04
CA ALA A 11 1.40 1.09 -17.34
C ALA A 11 2.19 2.36 -16.95
N LEU A 12 1.54 3.52 -16.98
CA LEU A 12 2.04 4.74 -16.36
C LEU A 12 1.93 4.63 -14.83
N VAL A 13 3.06 4.76 -14.13
CA VAL A 13 3.15 4.54 -12.68
C VAL A 13 3.89 5.69 -12.01
N GLN A 14 3.47 6.06 -10.79
CA GLN A 14 4.32 6.86 -9.92
C GLN A 14 5.40 5.99 -9.30
N TYR A 15 6.67 6.40 -9.41
CA TYR A 15 7.81 5.60 -8.95
C TYR A 15 7.69 5.16 -7.48
N ARG A 16 7.46 6.10 -6.55
CA ARG A 16 7.15 5.92 -5.12
C ARG A 16 6.41 7.15 -4.59
N LEU A 17 5.74 7.10 -3.43
CA LEU A 17 5.10 8.33 -2.89
C LEU A 17 6.10 9.44 -2.56
N VAL A 18 7.30 9.05 -2.17
CA VAL A 18 8.43 9.92 -1.82
C VAL A 18 9.17 10.47 -3.05
N ASP A 19 8.77 10.05 -4.25
CA ASP A 19 9.39 10.45 -5.50
C ASP A 19 8.33 10.95 -6.49
N ASP A 20 8.52 12.16 -6.98
CA ASP A 20 7.58 12.80 -7.90
C ASP A 20 7.76 12.37 -9.36
N ARG A 21 8.73 11.49 -9.66
CA ARG A 21 8.96 10.93 -10.99
C ARG A 21 7.84 9.98 -11.42
N CYS A 22 7.43 10.13 -12.68
CA CYS A 22 6.58 9.16 -13.38
C CYS A 22 7.43 8.25 -14.24
N VAL A 23 7.10 6.96 -14.23
CA VAL A 23 7.81 5.93 -14.97
C VAL A 23 6.83 5.03 -15.72
N VAL A 24 7.31 4.38 -16.76
CA VAL A 24 6.64 3.24 -17.38
C VAL A 24 7.45 1.99 -17.06
N GLN A 25 6.77 0.92 -16.68
CA GLN A 25 7.41 -0.38 -16.42
C GLN A 25 6.91 -1.39 -17.46
N PRO A 26 7.63 -1.60 -18.57
CA PRO A 26 7.19 -2.48 -19.67
C PRO A 26 7.03 -3.94 -19.22
N ASP A 27 7.94 -4.43 -18.36
CA ASP A 27 8.05 -5.86 -18.05
C ASP A 27 7.14 -6.31 -16.88
N THR A 28 6.43 -5.38 -16.24
CA THR A 28 5.67 -5.69 -15.00
C THR A 28 4.19 -5.99 -15.20
N GLY A 29 3.64 -5.73 -16.40
CA GLY A 29 2.25 -6.06 -16.71
C GLY A 29 1.77 -5.46 -18.02
N ASP A 30 0.79 -6.12 -18.61
CA ASP A 30 0.11 -5.72 -19.84
C ASP A 30 -1.39 -5.52 -19.59
N LEU A 31 -2.16 -5.41 -20.68
CA LEU A 31 -3.62 -5.19 -20.59
C LEU A 31 -4.39 -6.42 -20.08
N ASN A 32 -3.84 -7.62 -20.26
CA ASN A 32 -4.46 -8.89 -19.86
C ASN A 32 -3.96 -9.34 -18.49
N ASN A 33 -2.72 -9.00 -18.15
CA ASN A 33 -2.06 -9.31 -16.89
C ASN A 33 -1.58 -8.01 -16.27
N PRO A 34 -2.47 -7.24 -15.60
CA PRO A 34 -2.09 -5.99 -14.97
C PRO A 34 -1.03 -6.23 -13.88
N PRO A 35 -0.15 -5.24 -13.63
CA PRO A 35 0.90 -5.38 -12.65
C PRO A 35 0.36 -5.63 -11.24
N LYS A 36 1.08 -6.41 -10.42
CA LYS A 36 0.70 -6.68 -9.01
C LYS A 36 0.44 -5.41 -8.20
N LYS A 37 1.03 -4.26 -8.56
CA LYS A 37 0.78 -2.96 -7.93
C LYS A 37 -0.12 -2.06 -8.78
N PHE A 38 -1.20 -2.61 -9.32
CA PHE A 38 -2.07 -1.89 -10.25
C PHE A 38 -2.67 -0.59 -9.68
N ARG A 39 -2.88 -0.51 -8.36
CA ARG A 39 -3.30 0.71 -7.65
C ARG A 39 -2.39 1.91 -7.91
N ASP A 40 -1.10 1.68 -8.14
CA ASP A 40 -0.09 2.71 -8.43
C ASP A 40 -0.17 3.22 -9.88
N CYS A 41 -1.05 2.63 -10.69
CA CYS A 41 -1.28 2.98 -12.10
C CYS A 41 -2.56 3.81 -12.31
N LEU A 42 -3.33 4.05 -11.25
CA LEU A 42 -4.67 4.62 -11.37
C LEU A 42 -4.67 6.14 -11.32
N PHE A 43 -5.27 6.75 -12.34
CA PHE A 43 -5.48 8.18 -12.48
C PHE A 43 -6.97 8.52 -12.51
N LYS A 44 -7.31 9.65 -11.92
CA LYS A 44 -8.64 10.24 -11.94
C LYS A 44 -8.64 11.42 -12.89
N LEU A 45 -9.60 11.42 -13.81
CA LEU A 45 -9.84 12.55 -14.71
C LEU A 45 -10.61 13.63 -13.96
N CYS A 46 -9.98 14.80 -13.81
CA CYS A 46 -10.51 15.96 -13.10
C CYS A 46 -10.82 17.11 -14.08
N PRO A 47 -12.00 17.75 -14.00
CA PRO A 47 -12.34 18.93 -14.79
C PRO A 47 -11.67 20.21 -14.27
N MET A 48 -11.63 21.26 -15.10
CA MET A 48 -10.86 22.49 -14.91
C MET A 48 -11.22 23.33 -13.67
N ASN A 49 -12.44 23.22 -13.15
CA ASN A 49 -13.04 24.22 -12.25
C ASN A 49 -12.41 24.36 -10.84
N ARG A 50 -11.39 23.57 -10.48
CA ARG A 50 -10.82 23.59 -9.12
C ARG A 50 -9.63 24.54 -8.92
N TYR A 51 -8.88 24.88 -9.97
CA TYR A 51 -7.57 25.51 -9.81
C TYR A 51 -7.55 27.05 -9.94
N SER A 52 -8.60 27.67 -10.49
CA SER A 52 -8.67 29.13 -10.64
C SER A 52 -8.61 29.87 -9.28
N ALA A 53 -9.29 29.35 -8.26
CA ALA A 53 -9.29 29.90 -6.91
C ALA A 53 -7.96 29.63 -6.16
N GLN A 54 -7.38 28.44 -6.30
CA GLN A 54 -6.08 28.10 -5.70
C GLN A 54 -4.93 28.92 -6.30
N LYS A 55 -4.98 29.24 -7.60
CA LYS A 55 -4.01 30.12 -8.27
C LYS A 55 -3.99 31.51 -7.63
N GLN A 56 -5.15 32.09 -7.31
CA GLN A 56 -5.22 33.40 -6.65
C GLN A 56 -4.60 33.35 -5.25
N PHE A 57 -4.87 32.28 -4.48
CA PHE A 57 -4.30 32.08 -3.16
C PHE A 57 -2.77 31.91 -3.17
N TRP A 58 -2.24 31.01 -4.01
CA TRP A 58 -0.79 30.75 -4.09
C TRP A 58 0.00 31.88 -4.76
N LYS A 59 -0.61 32.64 -5.67
CA LYS A 59 -0.02 33.88 -6.21
C LYS A 59 0.02 34.98 -5.15
N ALA A 60 -0.99 35.09 -4.28
CA ALA A 60 -0.96 36.02 -3.15
C ALA A 60 0.10 35.62 -2.10
N ALA A 61 0.40 34.33 -1.97
CA ALA A 61 1.39 33.80 -1.02
C ALA A 61 2.86 33.91 -1.49
N LYS A 62 3.12 34.30 -2.75
CA LYS A 62 4.49 34.53 -3.28
C LYS A 62 4.62 35.97 -3.79
N PRO A 63 5.55 36.80 -3.29
CA PRO A 63 5.72 38.15 -3.79
C PRO A 63 6.33 38.13 -5.20
N GLY A 64 5.54 38.59 -6.19
CA GLY A 64 6.02 38.93 -7.53
C GLY A 64 5.38 38.15 -8.68
N GLY A 65 4.51 38.81 -9.46
CA GLY A 65 4.14 38.38 -10.82
C GLY A 65 2.72 38.73 -11.26
N ASN A 66 2.57 39.90 -11.89
CA ASN A 66 1.38 40.26 -12.68
C ASN A 66 1.32 39.47 -13.99
N SER A 67 0.14 38.92 -14.31
CA SER A 67 -0.38 38.90 -15.69
C SER A 67 -1.87 38.56 -15.70
N THR A 68 -2.60 39.39 -16.44
CA THR A 68 -3.96 39.26 -16.98
C THR A 68 -3.97 38.42 -18.27
N THR A 69 -5.19 38.08 -18.74
CA THR A 69 -5.60 37.33 -19.95
C THR A 69 -5.53 35.79 -19.84
N ASP A 70 -6.45 34.95 -20.32
CA ASP A 70 -7.47 35.04 -21.38
C ASP A 70 -8.76 34.25 -21.02
N THR A 71 -9.91 34.87 -21.25
CA THR A 71 -11.26 34.32 -21.01
C THR A 71 -11.87 33.60 -22.22
N VAL A 72 -11.08 33.32 -23.28
CA VAL A 72 -11.59 32.80 -24.58
C VAL A 72 -11.34 31.28 -24.79
N LEU A 73 -10.70 30.58 -23.84
CA LEU A 73 -10.32 29.16 -23.97
C LEU A 73 -11.38 28.13 -23.54
N LEU A 74 -12.66 28.52 -23.39
CA LEU A 74 -13.71 27.63 -22.85
C LEU A 74 -14.28 26.58 -23.83
N ASN A 75 -13.80 26.51 -25.08
CA ASN A 75 -14.33 25.58 -26.09
C ASN A 75 -13.51 24.28 -26.25
N LYS A 76 -12.45 24.05 -25.46
CA LYS A 76 -11.70 22.78 -25.47
C LYS A 76 -11.72 22.17 -24.07
N LEU A 77 -12.19 20.93 -23.94
CA LEU A 77 -12.24 20.23 -22.65
C LEU A 77 -10.81 19.95 -22.14
N HIS A 78 -10.35 20.77 -21.20
CA HIS A 78 -9.08 20.56 -20.51
C HIS A 78 -9.27 19.55 -19.38
N HIS A 79 -8.39 18.54 -19.34
CA HIS A 79 -8.42 17.51 -18.30
C HIS A 79 -7.13 17.53 -17.51
N ALA A 80 -7.25 17.41 -16.18
CA ALA A 80 -6.13 17.13 -15.30
C ALA A 80 -6.16 15.66 -14.89
N LEU A 81 -4.98 15.03 -14.84
CA LEU A 81 -4.79 13.66 -14.40
C LEU A 81 -4.31 13.67 -12.95
N LEU A 82 -5.18 13.26 -12.02
CA LEU A 82 -4.86 13.16 -10.60
C LEU A 82 -4.51 11.70 -10.27
N HIS A 83 -3.30 11.43 -9.81
CA HIS A 83 -2.91 10.09 -9.37
C HIS A 83 -3.67 9.73 -8.08
N LEU A 84 -4.40 8.60 -8.07
CA LEU A 84 -5.30 8.25 -6.96
C LEU A 84 -4.55 7.95 -5.66
N LYS A 85 -3.41 7.26 -5.75
CA LYS A 85 -2.65 6.84 -4.57
C LYS A 85 -1.96 8.02 -3.88
N SER A 86 -1.28 8.90 -4.62
CA SER A 86 -0.58 10.05 -4.00
C SER A 86 -1.42 11.31 -3.89
N ASN A 87 -2.56 11.36 -4.56
CA ASN A 87 -3.39 12.56 -4.67
C ASN A 87 -2.60 13.77 -5.22
N LYS A 88 -1.70 13.51 -6.18
CA LYS A 88 -0.89 14.52 -6.90
C LYS A 88 -1.25 14.56 -8.38
N TYR A 89 -1.19 15.73 -9.00
CA TYR A 89 -1.50 15.96 -10.40
C TYR A 89 -0.27 15.75 -11.29
N LEU A 90 -0.45 15.00 -12.38
CA LEU A 90 0.56 14.87 -13.42
C LEU A 90 0.81 16.24 -14.06
N THR A 91 2.06 16.65 -14.16
CA THR A 91 2.44 18.00 -14.58
C THR A 91 3.69 17.98 -15.45
N VAL A 92 3.65 18.74 -16.55
CA VAL A 92 4.82 18.99 -17.40
C VAL A 92 5.46 20.34 -17.05
N ASN A 93 6.75 20.33 -16.70
CA ASN A 93 7.51 21.54 -16.40
C ASN A 93 8.35 21.98 -17.60
N LYS A 94 7.90 23.03 -18.29
CA LYS A 94 8.61 23.59 -19.46
C LYS A 94 9.96 24.25 -19.17
N ARG A 95 10.24 24.57 -17.89
CA ARG A 95 11.47 25.28 -17.49
C ARG A 95 12.60 24.33 -17.12
N LEU A 96 12.29 23.06 -16.86
CA LEU A 96 13.26 22.07 -16.43
C LEU A 96 13.38 20.95 -17.47
N PRO A 97 14.60 20.60 -17.90
CA PRO A 97 14.79 19.44 -18.76
C PRO A 97 14.53 18.14 -17.98
N ALA A 98 14.18 17.09 -18.70
CA ALA A 98 14.08 15.74 -18.16
C ALA A 98 15.45 15.27 -17.63
N LEU A 99 15.45 14.21 -16.82
CA LEU A 99 16.64 13.78 -16.11
C LEU A 99 17.62 13.04 -17.01
N LEU A 100 17.11 12.17 -17.90
CA LEU A 100 17.94 11.40 -18.82
C LEU A 100 17.96 12.05 -20.21
N GLU A 101 16.79 12.39 -20.75
CA GLU A 101 16.67 13.01 -22.08
C GLU A 101 16.71 14.55 -22.00
N LYS A 102 17.89 15.15 -22.18
CA LYS A 102 18.08 16.61 -21.99
C LYS A 102 17.31 17.50 -22.96
N ASN A 103 16.92 16.96 -24.12
CA ASN A 103 16.08 17.58 -25.15
C ASN A 103 14.58 17.58 -24.79
N ALA A 104 14.17 16.77 -23.81
CA ALA A 104 12.77 16.63 -23.39
C ALA A 104 12.47 17.46 -22.14
N MET A 105 11.20 17.80 -21.96
CA MET A 105 10.73 18.50 -20.76
C MET A 105 10.41 17.52 -19.63
N ARG A 106 10.63 17.95 -18.40
CA ARG A 106 10.42 17.12 -17.21
C ARG A 106 8.94 16.94 -16.89
N VAL A 107 8.58 15.70 -16.55
CA VAL A 107 7.25 15.34 -16.04
C VAL A 107 7.37 15.01 -14.55
N THR A 108 6.51 15.61 -13.72
CA THR A 108 6.48 15.40 -12.27
C THR A 108 5.05 15.35 -11.74
N LEU A 109 4.88 14.78 -10.55
CA LEU A 109 3.63 14.82 -9.79
C LEU A 109 3.63 15.98 -8.79
N ASP A 110 2.61 16.82 -8.83
CA ASP A 110 2.49 18.01 -7.98
C ASP A 110 1.22 17.96 -7.11
N SER A 111 1.35 18.20 -5.82
CA SER A 111 0.22 18.09 -4.86
C SER A 111 -0.88 19.12 -5.11
N ALA A 112 -0.51 20.34 -5.51
CA ALA A 112 -1.47 21.38 -5.84
C ALA A 112 -1.93 21.31 -7.31
N GLY A 113 -1.09 20.77 -8.19
CA GLY A 113 -1.20 20.96 -9.64
C GLY A 113 -0.79 22.37 -10.03
N ASN A 114 -0.55 22.62 -11.31
CA ASN A 114 -0.24 23.94 -11.85
C ASN A 114 -0.62 24.06 -13.33
N GLU A 115 -0.17 25.11 -14.01
CA GLU A 115 -0.49 25.38 -15.42
C GLU A 115 0.04 24.28 -16.37
N GLY A 116 1.03 23.49 -15.94
CA GLY A 116 1.55 22.34 -16.67
C GLY A 116 0.74 21.05 -16.48
N SER A 117 -0.30 21.05 -15.63
CA SER A 117 -1.11 19.85 -15.34
C SER A 117 -2.29 19.65 -16.28
N TRP A 118 -2.49 20.56 -17.23
CA TRP A 118 -3.60 20.51 -18.18
C TRP A 118 -3.19 19.78 -19.45
N PHE A 119 -4.00 18.80 -19.85
CA PHE A 119 -3.80 18.03 -21.08
C PHE A 119 -4.99 18.14 -22.02
N TYR A 120 -4.69 18.28 -23.30
CA TYR A 120 -5.58 17.94 -24.39
C TYR A 120 -5.50 16.43 -24.63
N ILE A 121 -6.67 15.78 -24.67
CA ILE A 121 -6.79 14.38 -25.06
C ILE A 121 -7.15 14.38 -26.55
N GLN A 122 -6.23 13.95 -27.39
CA GLN A 122 -6.40 13.91 -28.84
C GLN A 122 -6.45 12.45 -29.31
N PRO A 123 -7.31 12.08 -30.27
CA PRO A 123 -7.29 10.73 -30.82
C PRO A 123 -5.96 10.51 -31.58
N PHE A 124 -5.34 9.34 -31.37
CA PHE A 124 -4.12 8.99 -32.08
C PHE A 124 -4.40 8.64 -33.55
N TYR A 125 -5.50 7.92 -33.80
CA TYR A 125 -5.95 7.57 -35.15
C TYR A 125 -6.96 8.60 -35.67
N LYS A 126 -6.94 8.87 -36.98
CA LYS A 126 -7.86 9.79 -37.67
C LYS A 126 -9.29 9.26 -37.81
N LEU A 127 -9.68 8.24 -37.03
CA LEU A 127 -11.03 7.68 -37.02
C LEU A 127 -12.03 8.55 -36.24
N ARG A 128 -11.52 9.49 -35.43
CA ARG A 128 -12.29 10.44 -34.64
C ARG A 128 -11.72 11.84 -34.79
N SER A 129 -12.57 12.85 -34.65
CA SER A 129 -12.21 14.27 -34.67
C SER A 129 -12.17 14.86 -33.27
N LEU A 130 -11.48 16.00 -33.12
CA LEU A 130 -11.51 16.77 -31.87
C LEU A 130 -12.95 17.23 -31.58
N GLY A 131 -13.49 16.79 -30.45
CA GLY A 131 -14.89 17.04 -30.07
C GLY A 131 -15.75 15.77 -30.03
N ASP A 132 -15.30 14.69 -30.68
CA ASP A 132 -15.97 13.39 -30.57
C ASP A 132 -15.79 12.79 -29.17
N SER A 133 -16.77 11.98 -28.75
CA SER A 133 -16.69 11.24 -27.49
C SER A 133 -15.57 10.20 -27.56
N VAL A 134 -14.62 10.28 -26.62
CA VAL A 134 -13.55 9.28 -26.45
C VAL A 134 -14.14 7.99 -25.89
N VAL A 135 -13.89 6.88 -26.57
CA VAL A 135 -14.35 5.55 -26.14
C VAL A 135 -13.23 4.82 -25.39
N ILE A 136 -13.60 4.00 -24.41
CA ILE A 136 -12.63 3.19 -23.66
C ILE A 136 -11.95 2.21 -24.61
N GLY A 137 -10.62 2.08 -24.49
CA GLY A 137 -9.80 1.28 -25.39
C GLY A 137 -9.23 2.04 -26.58
N ASP A 138 -9.68 3.27 -26.84
CA ASP A 138 -9.08 4.14 -27.85
C ASP A 138 -7.64 4.50 -27.46
N LYS A 139 -6.78 4.62 -28.48
CA LYS A 139 -5.45 5.19 -28.34
C LYS A 139 -5.52 6.71 -28.44
N VAL A 140 -4.97 7.39 -27.45
CA VAL A 140 -4.97 8.85 -27.36
C VAL A 140 -3.55 9.39 -27.21
N VAL A 141 -3.39 10.66 -27.58
CA VAL A 141 -2.20 11.46 -27.30
C VAL A 141 -2.56 12.46 -26.21
N LEU A 142 -1.73 12.52 -25.18
CA LEU A 142 -1.88 13.47 -24.07
C LEU A 142 -0.95 14.66 -24.32
N ASN A 143 -1.52 15.78 -24.75
CA ASN A 143 -0.73 16.97 -25.08
C ASN A 143 -0.89 18.07 -24.01
N PRO A 144 0.17 18.42 -23.23
CA PRO A 144 0.11 19.49 -22.25
C PRO A 144 -0.19 20.85 -22.89
N VAL A 145 -1.14 21.59 -22.32
CA VAL A 145 -1.61 22.88 -22.86
C VAL A 145 -0.49 23.93 -22.92
N ASN A 146 0.38 23.97 -21.92
CA ASN A 146 1.41 25.02 -21.78
C ASN A 146 2.74 24.67 -22.46
N ALA A 147 3.02 23.38 -22.66
CA ALA A 147 4.29 22.90 -23.20
C ALA A 147 4.20 22.56 -24.71
N GLY A 148 3.00 22.23 -25.21
CA GLY A 148 2.73 22.00 -26.63
C GLY A 148 3.32 20.71 -27.21
N GLN A 149 4.14 19.98 -26.45
CA GLN A 149 4.75 18.71 -26.84
C GLN A 149 4.10 17.54 -26.09
N PRO A 150 3.69 16.46 -26.77
CA PRO A 150 2.96 15.37 -26.15
C PRO A 150 3.77 14.62 -25.08
N LEU A 151 3.06 13.91 -24.21
CA LEU A 151 3.64 13.00 -23.25
C LEU A 151 4.26 11.78 -23.95
N HIS A 152 5.52 11.52 -23.66
CA HIS A 152 6.35 10.50 -24.28
C HIS A 152 6.88 9.52 -23.23
N ALA A 153 6.85 8.23 -23.55
CA ALA A 153 7.51 7.20 -22.76
C ALA A 153 8.87 6.91 -23.40
N SER A 154 9.94 7.35 -22.73
CA SER A 154 11.30 7.20 -23.23
C SER A 154 11.77 5.74 -23.19
N SER A 155 12.80 5.41 -23.98
CA SER A 155 13.51 4.11 -23.87
C SER A 155 14.64 4.15 -22.83
N HIS A 156 14.91 5.32 -22.24
CA HIS A 156 15.94 5.47 -21.23
C HIS A 156 15.50 4.92 -19.88
N GLN A 157 16.23 3.91 -19.40
CA GLN A 157 16.00 3.30 -18.10
C GLN A 157 16.66 4.10 -16.98
N LEU A 158 15.97 4.20 -15.85
CA LEU A 158 16.50 4.80 -14.63
C LEU A 158 17.62 3.94 -14.03
N VAL A 159 18.71 4.59 -13.60
CA VAL A 159 19.87 3.93 -12.98
C VAL A 159 19.51 3.29 -11.64
N ASP A 160 18.56 3.87 -10.91
CA ASP A 160 18.19 3.42 -9.56
C ASP A 160 17.20 2.25 -9.56
N ASN A 161 16.54 1.96 -10.68
CA ASN A 161 15.65 0.82 -10.84
C ASN A 161 15.68 0.32 -12.30
N PRO A 162 16.41 -0.79 -12.56
CA PRO A 162 16.40 -1.45 -13.86
C PRO A 162 14.96 -1.80 -14.31
N GLY A 163 14.67 -1.63 -15.60
CA GLY A 163 13.33 -1.88 -16.18
C GLY A 163 12.30 -0.76 -16.00
N CYS A 164 12.65 0.37 -15.36
CA CYS A 164 11.79 1.56 -15.28
C CYS A 164 12.22 2.61 -16.31
N ASN A 165 11.35 2.91 -17.27
CA ASN A 165 11.57 3.92 -18.29
C ASN A 165 11.10 5.31 -17.83
N GLU A 166 11.88 6.35 -18.13
CA GLU A 166 11.50 7.74 -17.84
C GLU A 166 10.31 8.18 -18.70
N VAL A 167 9.35 8.89 -18.09
CA VAL A 167 8.30 9.60 -18.82
C VAL A 167 8.68 11.06 -18.93
N ASN A 168 8.68 11.57 -20.15
CA ASN A 168 9.05 12.95 -20.45
C ASN A 168 8.06 13.57 -21.46
N SER A 169 8.33 14.79 -21.90
CA SER A 169 7.49 15.48 -22.89
C SER A 169 8.35 16.00 -24.03
N VAL A 170 8.16 15.42 -25.21
CA VAL A 170 8.91 15.68 -26.45
C VAL A 170 8.06 15.27 -27.65
N ASN A 171 8.33 15.84 -28.83
CA ASN A 171 7.59 15.49 -30.03
C ASN A 171 7.91 14.04 -30.45
N CYS A 172 7.01 13.12 -30.14
CA CYS A 172 7.13 11.72 -30.50
C CYS A 172 5.76 11.10 -30.72
N ASN A 173 5.71 10.03 -31.51
CA ASN A 173 4.49 9.33 -31.85
C ASN A 173 4.08 8.31 -30.77
N THR A 174 4.07 8.72 -29.50
CA THR A 174 3.62 7.87 -28.39
C THR A 174 2.11 7.91 -28.27
N SER A 175 1.50 6.73 -28.19
CA SER A 175 0.07 6.56 -28.00
C SER A 175 -0.22 5.94 -26.64
N TRP A 176 -1.18 6.50 -25.91
CA TRP A 176 -1.64 5.99 -24.62
C TRP A 176 -3.00 5.32 -24.80
N LYS A 177 -3.10 4.03 -24.48
CA LYS A 177 -4.40 3.35 -24.43
C LYS A 177 -5.05 3.62 -23.08
N VAL A 178 -6.27 4.16 -23.10
CA VAL A 178 -7.04 4.45 -21.88
C VAL A 178 -7.91 3.24 -21.54
N THR A 179 -7.70 2.64 -20.38
CA THR A 179 -8.54 1.58 -19.84
C THR A 179 -9.33 2.09 -18.63
N LEU A 180 -10.56 1.59 -18.49
CA LEU A 180 -11.47 2.03 -17.45
C LEU A 180 -11.38 1.11 -16.24
N PHE A 181 -11.00 1.66 -15.10
CA PHE A 181 -11.03 0.92 -13.83
C PHE A 181 -12.39 1.00 -13.15
N MET A 182 -12.97 2.22 -13.09
CA MET A 182 -14.21 2.48 -12.37
C MET A 182 -15.06 3.55 -13.05
N GLN A 183 -16.36 3.25 -13.21
CA GLN A 183 -17.35 4.20 -13.72
C GLN A 183 -17.75 5.22 -12.66
N TRP A 184 -18.27 6.36 -13.11
CA TRP A 184 -18.69 7.43 -12.21
C TRP A 184 -19.93 7.03 -11.38
N SER A 185 -20.84 6.25 -11.96
CA SER A 185 -22.06 5.73 -11.33
C SER A 185 -21.75 4.77 -10.18
N ASP A 186 -20.67 4.02 -10.36
CA ASP A 186 -20.22 2.95 -9.46
C ASP A 186 -19.37 3.53 -8.32
N ASN A 187 -18.82 4.73 -8.49
CA ASN A 187 -18.02 5.37 -7.46
C ASN A 187 -18.88 6.07 -6.39
N LYS A 188 -19.67 5.29 -5.66
CA LYS A 188 -20.40 5.75 -4.46
C LYS A 188 -19.54 5.51 -3.21
N GLU A 189 -19.58 6.40 -2.23
CA GLU A 189 -18.77 6.27 -1.00
C GLU A 189 -19.35 5.27 0.00
N THR A 190 -20.66 4.99 -0.13
CA THR A 190 -21.43 4.11 0.76
C THR A 190 -21.35 2.63 0.40
N ILE A 191 -20.83 2.30 -0.78
CA ILE A 191 -20.74 0.93 -1.28
C ILE A 191 -19.30 0.44 -1.28
N LEU A 192 -19.13 -0.88 -1.18
CA LEU A 192 -17.85 -1.56 -1.30
C LEU A 192 -17.43 -1.60 -2.78
N LYS A 193 -16.17 -1.30 -3.06
CA LYS A 193 -15.65 -1.19 -4.43
C LYS A 193 -14.29 -1.87 -4.56
N GLY A 194 -13.94 -2.24 -5.79
CA GLY A 194 -12.58 -2.67 -6.11
C GLY A 194 -11.57 -1.54 -5.84
N GLY A 195 -10.49 -1.88 -5.13
CA GLY A 195 -9.45 -0.96 -4.66
C GLY A 195 -9.72 -0.31 -3.29
N ASP A 196 -10.89 -0.56 -2.68
CA ASP A 196 -11.11 -0.13 -1.29
C ASP A 196 -10.27 -0.97 -0.33
N VAL A 197 -9.71 -0.31 0.68
CA VAL A 197 -9.00 -0.99 1.78
C VAL A 197 -9.92 -1.08 2.99
N VAL A 198 -10.01 -2.28 3.56
CA VAL A 198 -10.88 -2.61 4.68
C VAL A 198 -10.13 -3.40 5.76
N ARG A 199 -10.72 -3.46 6.95
CA ARG A 199 -10.36 -4.42 8.00
C ARG A 199 -11.51 -5.41 8.15
N LEU A 200 -11.18 -6.69 8.27
CA LEU A 200 -12.15 -7.73 8.56
C LEU A 200 -12.14 -7.97 10.07
N PHE A 201 -13.25 -7.67 10.73
CA PHE A 201 -13.43 -7.83 12.17
C PHE A 201 -14.40 -8.98 12.45
N HIS A 202 -13.94 -10.03 13.13
CA HIS A 202 -14.79 -11.15 13.50
C HIS A 202 -15.72 -10.73 14.64
N ALA A 203 -17.03 -10.79 14.40
CA ALA A 203 -18.03 -10.24 15.31
C ALA A 203 -18.10 -11.00 16.65
N GLU A 204 -18.12 -12.34 16.60
CA GLU A 204 -18.27 -13.18 17.80
C GLU A 204 -17.00 -13.22 18.64
N GLN A 205 -15.84 -13.33 17.98
CA GLN A 205 -14.55 -13.44 18.67
C GLN A 205 -13.98 -12.09 19.11
N GLU A 206 -14.55 -10.99 18.61
CA GLU A 206 -14.06 -9.63 18.73
C GLU A 206 -12.58 -9.48 18.37
N LYS A 207 -12.16 -9.99 17.20
CA LYS A 207 -10.75 -9.97 16.76
C LYS A 207 -10.63 -9.50 15.32
N PHE A 208 -9.54 -8.80 15.02
CA PHE A 208 -9.20 -8.44 13.65
C PHE A 208 -8.45 -9.59 12.95
N LEU A 209 -8.79 -9.80 11.69
CA LEU A 209 -8.06 -10.67 10.79
C LEU A 209 -6.76 -10.00 10.33
N THR A 210 -5.63 -10.63 10.62
CA THR A 210 -4.30 -10.09 10.31
C THR A 210 -3.42 -11.09 9.58
N CYS A 211 -2.45 -10.58 8.83
CA CYS A 211 -1.38 -11.36 8.23
C CYS A 211 -0.03 -10.86 8.74
N ASP A 212 0.83 -11.76 9.22
CA ASP A 212 2.14 -11.41 9.75
C ASP A 212 3.16 -12.54 9.56
N ASP A 213 4.44 -12.19 9.64
CA ASP A 213 5.54 -13.15 9.67
C ASP A 213 5.68 -13.76 11.07
N HIS A 214 5.65 -15.08 11.16
CA HIS A 214 6.01 -15.82 12.36
C HIS A 214 6.95 -16.96 11.96
N ARG A 215 8.14 -17.02 12.58
CA ARG A 215 9.17 -18.04 12.26
C ARG A 215 9.55 -18.12 10.78
N LYS A 216 9.64 -16.96 10.10
CA LYS A 216 9.97 -16.84 8.67
C LYS A 216 8.90 -17.42 7.73
N LYS A 217 7.70 -17.72 8.24
CA LYS A 217 6.52 -18.09 7.45
C LYS A 217 5.43 -17.05 7.66
N GLN A 218 4.76 -16.66 6.58
CA GLN A 218 3.60 -15.78 6.66
C GLN A 218 2.37 -16.57 7.08
N HIS A 219 1.61 -16.05 8.03
CA HIS A 219 0.37 -16.68 8.50
C HIS A 219 -0.78 -15.68 8.49
N VAL A 220 -1.97 -16.16 8.13
CA VAL A 220 -3.25 -15.45 8.29
C VAL A 220 -3.93 -15.95 9.57
N PHE A 221 -4.27 -15.05 10.48
CA PHE A 221 -4.78 -15.41 11.81
C PHE A 221 -5.66 -14.31 12.41
N LEU A 222 -6.52 -14.69 13.37
CA LEU A 222 -7.21 -13.74 14.23
C LEU A 222 -6.30 -13.35 15.38
N ARG A 223 -6.09 -12.03 15.55
CA ARG A 223 -5.19 -11.52 16.57
C ARG A 223 -5.92 -11.25 17.88
N THR A 224 -5.50 -11.92 18.96
CA THR A 224 -5.97 -11.62 20.32
C THR A 224 -5.36 -10.30 20.83
N THR A 225 -6.18 -9.45 21.46
CA THR A 225 -5.77 -8.16 22.00
C THR A 225 -6.16 -8.05 23.47
N GLY A 226 -5.26 -7.51 24.30
CA GLY A 226 -5.53 -7.22 25.71
C GLY A 226 -6.14 -5.84 25.94
N ARG A 227 -6.70 -5.19 24.91
CA ARG A 227 -7.37 -3.88 25.05
C ARG A 227 -8.82 -4.09 25.47
N GLN A 228 -9.35 -3.17 26.29
CA GLN A 228 -10.76 -3.19 26.70
C GLN A 228 -11.74 -3.15 25.53
N SER A 229 -11.37 -2.46 24.45
CA SER A 229 -12.14 -2.43 23.20
C SER A 229 -11.28 -2.99 22.07
N ALA A 230 -11.73 -4.12 21.50
CA ALA A 230 -11.03 -4.76 20.40
C ALA A 230 -10.96 -3.89 19.14
N THR A 231 -12.03 -3.14 18.84
CA THR A 231 -12.11 -2.24 17.68
C THR A 231 -11.07 -1.11 17.73
N SER A 232 -10.62 -0.72 18.92
CA SER A 232 -9.53 0.25 19.10
C SER A 232 -8.14 -0.32 18.74
N ALA A 233 -7.99 -1.64 18.66
CA ALA A 233 -6.72 -2.33 18.44
C ALA A 233 -6.34 -2.40 16.94
N THR A 234 -6.44 -1.28 16.24
CA THR A 234 -6.08 -1.17 14.82
C THR A 234 -4.61 -1.54 14.61
N SER A 235 -4.28 -2.08 13.43
CA SER A 235 -2.91 -2.42 13.02
C SER A 235 -2.79 -2.22 11.51
N SER A 236 -1.58 -1.89 11.03
CA SER A 236 -1.29 -1.87 9.59
C SER A 236 -1.28 -3.28 8.97
N LYS A 237 -1.14 -4.32 9.81
CA LYS A 237 -1.13 -5.75 9.43
C LYS A 237 -2.53 -6.36 9.27
N ALA A 238 -3.57 -5.55 9.47
CA ALA A 238 -4.98 -5.95 9.35
C ALA A 238 -5.64 -5.37 8.10
N LEU A 239 -4.86 -4.77 7.19
CA LEU A 239 -5.36 -4.03 6.04
C LEU A 239 -5.44 -4.95 4.83
N TRP A 240 -6.65 -5.09 4.29
CA TRP A 240 -6.97 -5.90 3.14
C TRP A 240 -7.52 -5.01 2.03
N GLU A 241 -6.88 -5.01 0.87
CA GLU A 241 -7.37 -4.41 -0.35
C GLU A 241 -8.36 -5.37 -1.02
N ILE A 242 -9.53 -4.85 -1.36
CA ILE A 242 -10.60 -5.59 -2.02
C ILE A 242 -10.40 -5.52 -3.53
N GLU A 243 -10.32 -6.68 -4.18
CA GLU A 243 -10.35 -6.78 -5.65
C GLU A 243 -11.66 -7.48 -6.05
N VAL A 244 -12.49 -6.80 -6.84
CA VAL A 244 -13.71 -7.40 -7.42
C VAL A 244 -13.31 -8.04 -8.74
N VAL A 245 -13.54 -9.34 -8.86
CA VAL A 245 -13.13 -10.10 -10.04
C VAL A 245 -14.09 -9.81 -11.19
N HIS A 246 -13.53 -9.37 -12.31
CA HIS A 246 -14.24 -9.15 -13.56
C HIS A 246 -13.58 -9.93 -14.70
N HIS A 247 -14.32 -10.14 -15.80
CA HIS A 247 -13.75 -10.70 -17.03
C HIS A 247 -12.62 -9.82 -17.61
N ASP A 248 -12.72 -8.50 -17.43
CA ASP A 248 -11.64 -7.56 -17.79
C ASP A 248 -10.69 -7.39 -16.59
N PRO A 249 -9.43 -7.84 -16.67
CA PRO A 249 -8.47 -7.78 -15.57
C PRO A 249 -8.14 -6.36 -15.11
N CYS A 250 -8.29 -5.36 -15.98
CA CYS A 250 -8.03 -3.96 -15.66
C CYS A 250 -9.21 -3.26 -14.93
N ARG A 251 -10.31 -3.99 -14.65
CA ARG A 251 -11.55 -3.42 -14.11
C ARG A 251 -11.74 -3.77 -12.64
N GLY A 252 -12.07 -2.77 -11.81
CA GLY A 252 -12.34 -2.94 -10.39
C GLY A 252 -13.80 -2.78 -9.99
N GLY A 253 -14.54 -1.85 -10.59
CA GLY A 253 -16.00 -1.74 -10.42
C GLY A 253 -16.54 -1.59 -8.99
N ALA A 254 -17.87 -1.59 -8.88
CA ALA A 254 -18.61 -1.72 -7.62
C ALA A 254 -18.84 -3.19 -7.28
N GLY A 255 -18.77 -3.55 -5.99
CA GLY A 255 -19.06 -4.90 -5.52
C GLY A 255 -20.56 -5.14 -5.37
N TYR A 256 -21.06 -6.22 -5.96
CA TYR A 256 -22.41 -6.75 -5.78
C TYR A 256 -22.37 -8.04 -4.96
N TRP A 257 -23.48 -8.47 -4.36
CA TRP A 257 -23.48 -9.71 -3.56
C TRP A 257 -23.17 -10.97 -4.38
N ASN A 258 -23.53 -10.98 -5.65
CA ASN A 258 -23.16 -12.05 -6.61
C ASN A 258 -21.76 -11.87 -7.22
N SER A 259 -21.00 -10.86 -6.82
CA SER A 259 -19.63 -10.67 -7.30
C SER A 259 -18.67 -11.62 -6.61
N LEU A 260 -17.59 -11.95 -7.32
CA LEU A 260 -16.46 -12.69 -6.77
C LEU A 260 -15.42 -11.70 -6.25
N PHE A 261 -14.85 -11.98 -5.08
CA PHE A 261 -13.93 -11.09 -4.40
C PHE A 261 -12.60 -11.79 -4.11
N ARG A 262 -11.50 -11.03 -4.20
CA ARG A 262 -10.20 -11.42 -3.67
C ARG A 262 -9.78 -10.44 -2.58
N PHE A 263 -9.09 -10.95 -1.57
CA PHE A 263 -8.55 -10.16 -0.48
C PHE A 263 -7.04 -10.16 -0.54
N LYS A 264 -6.46 -8.98 -0.73
CA LYS A 264 -5.01 -8.80 -0.82
C LYS A 264 -4.49 -8.07 0.39
N HIS A 265 -3.53 -8.66 1.09
CA HIS A 265 -2.90 -8.04 2.24
C HIS A 265 -2.01 -6.88 1.79
N LEU A 266 -2.30 -5.68 2.30
CA LEU A 266 -1.68 -4.45 1.80
C LEU A 266 -0.17 -4.37 2.05
N ALA A 267 0.31 -4.89 3.18
CA ALA A 267 1.72 -4.77 3.55
C ALA A 267 2.63 -5.77 2.83
N THR A 268 2.16 -7.01 2.62
CA THR A 268 2.96 -8.07 1.97
C THR A 268 2.67 -8.20 0.47
N GLY A 269 1.48 -7.80 0.03
CA GLY A 269 0.99 -8.02 -1.33
C GLY A 269 0.50 -9.44 -1.61
N CYS A 270 0.46 -10.32 -0.59
CA CYS A 270 -0.07 -11.66 -0.72
C CYS A 270 -1.61 -11.65 -0.72
N TYR A 271 -2.20 -12.62 -1.40
CA TYR A 271 -3.63 -12.88 -1.42
C TYR A 271 -4.00 -13.88 -0.33
N MET A 272 -5.21 -13.76 0.20
CA MET A 272 -5.77 -14.79 1.07
C MET A 272 -6.25 -15.96 0.20
N ALA A 273 -5.92 -17.18 0.59
CA ALA A 273 -6.41 -18.41 -0.03
C ALA A 273 -6.77 -19.45 1.03
N ALA A 274 -7.45 -20.52 0.64
CA ALA A 274 -7.66 -21.67 1.50
C ALA A 274 -6.98 -22.92 0.93
N GLU A 275 -6.11 -23.54 1.73
CA GLU A 275 -5.35 -24.74 1.37
C GLU A 275 -5.57 -25.84 2.40
N VAL A 276 -5.31 -27.10 2.01
CA VAL A 276 -5.42 -28.26 2.92
C VAL A 276 -4.45 -28.05 4.08
N GLY A 277 -4.96 -28.06 5.31
CA GLY A 277 -4.11 -27.79 6.47
C GLY A 277 -3.09 -28.91 6.67
N GLU A 278 -1.81 -28.56 6.82
CA GLU A 278 -0.69 -29.48 7.15
C GLU A 278 -0.85 -30.23 8.51
N GLY A 279 -2.02 -30.17 9.15
CA GLY A 279 -2.29 -30.73 10.47
C GLY A 279 -3.30 -31.88 10.49
N ASN A 280 -3.71 -32.44 9.35
CA ASN A 280 -4.65 -33.55 9.30
C ASN A 280 -4.07 -34.74 8.52
N PRO A 281 -3.34 -35.66 9.16
CA PRO A 281 -2.87 -36.91 8.53
C PRO A 281 -4.00 -37.88 8.16
N ASP A 282 -5.25 -37.62 8.57
CA ASP A 282 -6.38 -38.55 8.39
C ASP A 282 -7.22 -38.26 7.13
N PHE A 283 -6.69 -37.50 6.17
CA PHE A 283 -7.30 -37.33 4.85
C PHE A 283 -6.58 -38.20 3.81
N GLU A 284 -6.62 -39.52 4.02
CA GLU A 284 -6.54 -40.43 2.87
C GLU A 284 -7.90 -40.38 2.17
N GLU A 285 -7.89 -40.07 0.87
CA GLU A 285 -9.06 -40.12 -0.01
C GLU A 285 -9.70 -41.51 0.05
N GLU A 286 -10.83 -41.66 0.73
CA GLU A 286 -11.74 -42.77 0.42
C GLU A 286 -12.41 -42.48 -0.92
N THR A 287 -11.80 -43.01 -1.99
CA THR A 287 -12.43 -43.13 -3.31
C THR A 287 -13.68 -44.01 -3.21
N PRO A 288 -14.83 -43.61 -3.80
CA PRO A 288 -16.04 -44.43 -3.77
C PRO A 288 -16.00 -45.48 -4.89
N GLU A 289 -15.22 -46.55 -4.72
CA GLU A 289 -15.29 -47.71 -5.62
C GLU A 289 -16.30 -48.75 -5.11
N GLN A 290 -17.48 -48.68 -5.73
CA GLN A 290 -18.26 -49.82 -6.21
C GLN A 290 -18.62 -50.93 -5.20
N ARG A 291 -19.87 -50.84 -4.72
CA ARG A 291 -20.65 -52.04 -4.37
C ARG A 291 -20.70 -52.99 -5.57
N SER A 292 -19.90 -54.05 -5.54
CA SER A 292 -20.18 -55.28 -6.30
C SER A 292 -20.43 -56.42 -5.32
N SER A 293 -21.65 -56.91 -5.34
CA SER A 293 -22.14 -58.10 -4.67
C SER A 293 -21.47 -59.35 -5.20
N VAL A 294 -20.74 -60.08 -4.35
CA VAL A 294 -20.65 -61.55 -4.43
C VAL A 294 -20.54 -62.10 -3.01
N ALA A 295 -21.47 -62.97 -2.65
CA ALA A 295 -21.45 -63.74 -1.41
C ALA A 295 -20.44 -64.88 -1.53
N ASP A 296 -19.71 -65.19 -0.45
CA ASP A 296 -19.41 -66.58 -0.11
C ASP A 296 -19.02 -66.75 1.37
N PHE A 297 -19.45 -67.89 1.91
CA PHE A 297 -19.51 -68.30 3.32
C PHE A 297 -18.15 -68.73 3.90
N THR A 298 -17.91 -68.49 5.21
CA THR A 298 -17.84 -69.53 6.29
C THR A 298 -17.47 -68.94 7.67
N PRO A 299 -17.81 -69.63 8.80
CA PRO A 299 -17.90 -69.05 10.15
C PRO A 299 -16.70 -69.40 11.06
N PHE A 300 -16.45 -68.67 12.16
CA PHE A 300 -16.06 -69.16 13.52
C PHE A 300 -15.55 -68.02 14.46
N ASN A 301 -16.42 -67.64 15.42
CA ASN A 301 -16.22 -67.47 16.89
C ASN A 301 -15.28 -66.42 17.55
N PHE A 302 -15.75 -65.96 18.74
CA PHE A 302 -15.15 -65.12 19.82
C PHE A 302 -15.07 -63.60 19.55
N GLN A 303 -15.31 -62.67 20.48
CA GLN A 303 -15.85 -62.59 21.85
C GLN A 303 -15.83 -61.09 22.19
N LEU A 304 -16.84 -60.60 22.93
CA LEU A 304 -16.94 -59.33 23.67
C LEU A 304 -15.78 -58.30 23.56
N ASP A 305 -16.09 -57.09 23.04
CA ASP A 305 -15.68 -55.78 23.63
C ASP A 305 -16.14 -54.55 22.81
N SER A 306 -17.36 -54.55 22.26
CA SER A 306 -17.84 -53.42 21.42
C SER A 306 -18.46 -52.23 22.19
N ASP A 307 -18.72 -52.37 23.50
CA ASP A 307 -19.51 -51.37 24.24
C ASP A 307 -18.66 -50.28 24.91
N HIS A 308 -17.34 -50.47 25.02
CA HIS A 308 -16.45 -49.50 25.67
C HIS A 308 -15.83 -48.46 24.71
N GLU A 309 -15.93 -48.71 23.40
CA GLU A 309 -15.40 -47.84 22.35
C GLU A 309 -16.47 -46.85 21.84
N ALA A 310 -17.73 -47.30 21.79
CA ALA A 310 -18.88 -46.46 21.47
C ALA A 310 -19.13 -45.34 22.53
N LEU A 311 -18.77 -45.59 23.80
CA LEU A 311 -18.92 -44.60 24.86
C LEU A 311 -17.79 -43.55 24.86
N ARG A 312 -16.56 -43.92 24.44
CA ARG A 312 -15.44 -42.98 24.26
C ARG A 312 -15.63 -42.07 23.05
N ALA A 313 -16.26 -42.57 21.98
CA ALA A 313 -16.61 -41.78 20.80
C ALA A 313 -17.69 -40.73 21.09
N ARG A 314 -18.56 -40.94 22.09
CA ARG A 314 -19.66 -40.03 22.45
C ARG A 314 -19.28 -38.90 23.41
N LEU A 315 -18.05 -38.89 23.94
CA LEU A 315 -17.55 -37.86 24.86
C LEU A 315 -16.54 -36.89 24.24
N ARG A 316 -16.22 -37.02 22.94
CA ARG A 316 -15.53 -35.95 22.21
C ARG A 316 -16.58 -34.93 21.76
N ALA A 317 -16.51 -33.71 22.30
CA ALA A 317 -17.13 -32.55 21.68
C ALA A 317 -16.82 -32.58 20.16
N PRO A 318 -17.76 -32.20 19.27
CA PRO A 318 -17.51 -32.23 17.84
C PRO A 318 -16.27 -31.39 17.59
N GLN A 319 -15.14 -32.03 17.31
CA GLN A 319 -13.97 -31.32 16.83
C GLN A 319 -14.44 -30.70 15.53
N GLU A 320 -14.61 -29.38 15.52
CA GLU A 320 -14.85 -28.59 14.32
C GLU A 320 -13.91 -29.13 13.24
N LYS A 321 -14.49 -29.86 12.27
CA LYS A 321 -13.71 -30.59 11.28
C LYS A 321 -13.19 -29.55 10.29
N VAL A 322 -12.12 -28.87 10.68
CA VAL A 322 -11.43 -27.86 9.87
C VAL A 322 -10.81 -28.58 8.69
N MET A 323 -11.40 -28.43 7.51
CA MET A 323 -10.96 -29.12 6.29
C MET A 323 -9.78 -28.40 5.66
N TYR A 324 -9.88 -27.07 5.55
CA TYR A 324 -8.88 -26.22 4.94
C TYR A 324 -8.53 -25.07 5.88
N THR A 325 -7.31 -24.57 5.81
CA THR A 325 -6.83 -23.43 6.60
C THR A 325 -6.57 -22.23 5.69
N LEU A 326 -6.84 -21.03 6.20
CA LEU A 326 -6.53 -19.81 5.46
C LEU A 326 -5.02 -19.55 5.45
N VAL A 327 -4.47 -19.35 4.26
CA VAL A 327 -3.03 -19.15 4.03
C VAL A 327 -2.79 -17.94 3.12
N PRO A 328 -1.63 -17.26 3.25
CA PRO A 328 -1.25 -16.18 2.35
C PRO A 328 -0.49 -16.71 1.13
N VAL A 329 -1.01 -16.49 -0.07
CA VAL A 329 -0.39 -16.88 -1.34
C VAL A 329 0.15 -15.67 -2.11
N PRO A 330 1.36 -15.73 -2.72
CA PRO A 330 1.97 -14.58 -3.39
C PRO A 330 1.38 -14.27 -4.78
N ASP A 331 0.67 -15.23 -5.39
CA ASP A 331 -0.06 -15.04 -6.64
C ASP A 331 -1.56 -15.20 -6.38
N GLY A 332 -2.31 -14.21 -6.85
CA GLY A 332 -3.76 -14.13 -6.68
C GLY A 332 -4.53 -14.59 -7.89
N MET A 333 -3.89 -15.11 -8.94
CA MET A 333 -4.62 -15.54 -10.15
C MET A 333 -5.33 -16.89 -9.96
N GLU A 334 -4.92 -17.68 -8.98
CA GLU A 334 -5.51 -19.00 -8.70
C GLU A 334 -6.94 -18.91 -8.16
N ILE A 335 -7.75 -19.94 -8.44
CA ILE A 335 -9.15 -20.05 -7.98
C ILE A 335 -9.22 -20.22 -6.45
N SER A 336 -8.16 -20.73 -5.83
CA SER A 336 -7.97 -20.90 -4.38
C SER A 336 -8.02 -19.59 -3.56
N SER A 337 -7.90 -18.42 -4.22
CA SER A 337 -7.97 -17.11 -3.57
C SER A 337 -9.27 -16.35 -3.83
N ILE A 338 -10.29 -17.01 -4.39
CA ILE A 338 -11.59 -16.41 -4.70
C ILE A 338 -12.60 -16.72 -3.59
N PHE A 339 -13.28 -15.67 -3.13
CA PHE A 339 -14.33 -15.74 -2.12
C PHE A 339 -15.62 -15.08 -2.61
N GLU A 340 -16.73 -15.58 -2.10
CA GLU A 340 -18.05 -14.98 -2.21
C GLU A 340 -18.50 -14.40 -0.87
N LEU A 341 -19.25 -13.29 -0.94
CA LEU A 341 -19.82 -12.64 0.22
C LEU A 341 -21.29 -13.03 0.37
N ASP A 342 -21.64 -13.64 1.50
CA ASP A 342 -23.03 -13.92 1.86
C ASP A 342 -23.56 -12.84 2.81
N PRO A 343 -24.72 -12.24 2.51
CA PRO A 343 -25.31 -11.23 3.38
C PRO A 343 -25.91 -11.87 4.64
N THR A 344 -25.73 -11.20 5.78
CA THR A 344 -26.39 -11.57 7.05
C THR A 344 -27.84 -11.10 7.16
N THR A 345 -28.30 -10.29 6.20
CA THR A 345 -29.68 -9.75 6.14
C THR A 345 -30.30 -10.10 4.80
N LEU A 346 -31.64 -10.21 4.73
CA LEU A 346 -32.37 -10.44 3.47
C LEU A 346 -32.07 -9.32 2.47
N ARG A 347 -31.19 -9.61 1.50
CA ARG A 347 -30.79 -8.71 0.41
C ARG A 347 -30.87 -9.48 -0.91
N GLY A 348 -31.36 -8.84 -1.96
CA GLY A 348 -31.33 -9.42 -3.30
C GLY A 348 -29.90 -9.54 -3.83
N GLY A 349 -29.59 -10.61 -4.56
CA GLY A 349 -28.24 -10.90 -5.09
C GLY A 349 -27.69 -9.81 -6.02
N ASP A 350 -28.58 -9.08 -6.71
CA ASP A 350 -28.21 -7.96 -7.60
C ASP A 350 -28.00 -6.62 -6.87
N SER A 351 -28.13 -6.59 -5.54
CA SER A 351 -27.88 -5.37 -4.78
C SER A 351 -26.39 -5.14 -4.54
N MET A 352 -26.00 -3.87 -4.44
CA MET A 352 -24.62 -3.48 -4.13
C MET A 352 -24.30 -3.76 -2.66
N VAL A 353 -23.08 -4.20 -2.37
CA VAL A 353 -22.60 -4.45 -1.01
C VAL A 353 -22.32 -3.11 -0.31
N PRO A 354 -22.96 -2.80 0.83
CA PRO A 354 -22.63 -1.60 1.60
C PRO A 354 -21.21 -1.68 2.18
N ARG A 355 -20.54 -0.53 2.32
CA ARG A 355 -19.14 -0.47 2.78
C ARG A 355 -18.95 -0.85 4.26
N SER A 356 -20.03 -0.94 5.03
CA SER A 356 -20.06 -1.32 6.45
C SER A 356 -21.13 -2.37 6.69
N SER A 357 -20.91 -3.56 6.13
CA SER A 357 -21.82 -4.71 6.25
C SER A 357 -21.18 -5.84 7.05
N TYR A 358 -22.05 -6.64 7.68
CA TYR A 358 -21.69 -7.95 8.21
C TYR A 358 -21.88 -8.99 7.12
N VAL A 359 -20.81 -9.71 6.81
CA VAL A 359 -20.75 -10.69 5.72
C VAL A 359 -20.22 -12.02 6.24
N ARG A 360 -20.62 -13.10 5.58
CA ARG A 360 -19.93 -14.39 5.73
C ARG A 360 -19.10 -14.65 4.48
N LEU A 361 -17.98 -15.32 4.68
CA LEU A 361 -17.04 -15.61 3.62
C LEU A 361 -17.21 -17.07 3.20
N ARG A 362 -17.55 -17.29 1.93
CA ARG A 362 -17.59 -18.62 1.30
C ARG A 362 -16.42 -18.74 0.34
N HIS A 363 -15.61 -19.77 0.49
CA HIS A 363 -14.52 -20.07 -0.43
C HIS A 363 -15.07 -20.78 -1.67
N LEU A 364 -14.78 -20.24 -2.86
CA LEU A 364 -15.39 -20.71 -4.10
C LEU A 364 -14.92 -22.12 -4.49
N CYS A 365 -13.61 -22.38 -4.42
CA CYS A 365 -13.01 -23.62 -4.92
C CYS A 365 -13.49 -24.86 -4.14
N THR A 366 -13.54 -24.77 -2.81
CA THR A 366 -13.89 -25.90 -1.93
C THR A 366 -15.34 -25.88 -1.48
N ASN A 367 -16.09 -24.81 -1.82
CA ASN A 367 -17.45 -24.58 -1.34
C ASN A 367 -17.59 -24.67 0.20
N THR A 368 -16.58 -24.23 0.93
CA THR A 368 -16.57 -24.20 2.40
C THR A 368 -16.73 -22.78 2.94
N TRP A 369 -17.27 -22.66 4.14
CA TRP A 369 -17.42 -21.40 4.86
C TRP A 369 -16.24 -21.18 5.79
N VAL A 370 -15.70 -19.96 5.90
CA VAL A 370 -14.59 -19.71 6.83
C VAL A 370 -15.10 -19.56 8.26
N HIS A 371 -14.44 -20.27 9.17
CA HIS A 371 -14.74 -20.32 10.60
C HIS A 371 -13.50 -19.99 11.40
N SER A 372 -13.68 -19.22 12.45
CA SER A 372 -12.72 -18.97 13.49
C SER A 372 -12.51 -20.24 14.32
N THR A 373 -11.26 -20.51 14.72
CA THR A 373 -10.95 -21.66 15.58
C THR A 373 -10.26 -21.13 16.84
N ASN A 374 -10.36 -21.87 17.94
CA ASN A 374 -9.63 -21.54 19.17
C ASN A 374 -8.22 -22.14 19.21
N ASN A 375 -7.73 -22.66 18.08
CA ASN A 375 -6.44 -23.32 18.00
C ASN A 375 -5.34 -22.28 17.76
N PRO A 376 -4.43 -22.04 18.73
CA PRO A 376 -3.34 -21.10 18.53
C PRO A 376 -2.27 -21.67 17.59
N ILE A 377 -1.66 -20.79 16.80
CA ILE A 377 -0.51 -21.10 15.94
C ILE A 377 0.78 -21.04 16.79
N ASP A 378 0.85 -20.08 17.70
CA ASP A 378 1.98 -19.78 18.58
C ASP A 378 1.90 -20.55 19.91
N LYS A 379 1.75 -21.87 19.84
CA LYS A 379 1.62 -22.77 21.02
C LYS A 379 2.80 -22.71 21.99
N GLU A 380 3.96 -22.29 21.53
CA GLU A 380 5.19 -22.25 22.31
C GLU A 380 5.36 -20.95 23.12
N GLU A 381 4.54 -19.94 22.84
CA GLU A 381 4.58 -18.67 23.57
C GLU A 381 3.74 -18.76 24.86
N GLU A 382 4.20 -18.12 25.94
CA GLU A 382 3.51 -18.11 27.24
C GLU A 382 2.07 -17.54 27.13
N LYS A 383 1.85 -16.63 26.18
CA LYS A 383 0.55 -16.03 25.89
C LYS A 383 0.30 -16.05 24.39
N PRO A 384 -0.42 -17.06 23.86
CA PRO A 384 -0.70 -17.15 22.44
C PRO A 384 -1.62 -16.02 22.01
N VAL A 385 -1.25 -15.32 20.94
CA VAL A 385 -2.00 -14.20 20.36
C VAL A 385 -2.48 -14.48 18.94
N MET A 386 -2.04 -15.60 18.33
CA MET A 386 -2.32 -15.94 16.94
C MET A 386 -3.30 -17.11 16.86
N LEU A 387 -4.60 -16.83 16.67
CA LEU A 387 -5.62 -17.87 16.51
C LEU A 387 -5.78 -18.27 15.03
N ARG A 388 -5.73 -19.57 14.76
CA ARG A 388 -5.89 -20.12 13.42
C ARG A 388 -7.34 -19.94 12.94
N ILE A 389 -7.48 -19.84 11.62
CA ILE A 389 -8.79 -19.78 10.94
C ILE A 389 -8.87 -20.93 9.97
N GLY A 390 -10.00 -21.63 10.04
CA GLY A 390 -10.29 -22.79 9.24
C GLY A 390 -11.45 -22.52 8.27
N THR A 391 -11.77 -23.54 7.48
CA THR A 391 -13.01 -23.60 6.74
C THR A 391 -13.72 -24.93 7.01
N SER A 392 -15.05 -24.89 7.02
CA SER A 392 -15.93 -26.04 7.26
C SER A 392 -17.09 -26.01 6.24
N PRO A 393 -17.62 -27.16 5.81
CA PRO A 393 -18.77 -27.21 4.91
C PRO A 393 -20.08 -26.73 5.56
N VAL A 394 -20.15 -26.73 6.89
CA VAL A 394 -21.34 -26.29 7.63
C VAL A 394 -21.45 -24.77 7.56
N LYS A 395 -22.63 -24.24 7.27
CA LYS A 395 -22.88 -22.80 7.34
C LYS A 395 -23.27 -22.43 8.77
N GLU A 396 -22.44 -21.68 9.46
CA GLU A 396 -22.76 -21.15 10.79
C GLU A 396 -23.13 -19.66 10.76
N ASP A 397 -24.25 -19.33 11.39
CA ASP A 397 -24.74 -17.95 11.38
C ASP A 397 -23.90 -16.99 12.23
N LYS A 398 -23.18 -17.52 13.23
CA LYS A 398 -22.36 -16.76 14.19
C LYS A 398 -21.01 -16.33 13.62
N GLU A 399 -20.51 -17.03 12.60
CA GLU A 399 -19.21 -16.78 11.97
C GLU A 399 -19.32 -15.68 10.92
N ALA A 400 -19.57 -14.46 11.40
CA ALA A 400 -19.73 -13.26 10.59
C ALA A 400 -18.56 -12.28 10.77
N PHE A 401 -18.10 -11.74 9.65
CA PHE A 401 -17.11 -10.68 9.60
C PHE A 401 -17.78 -9.34 9.32
N ALA A 402 -17.48 -8.34 10.16
CA ALA A 402 -17.78 -6.95 9.84
C ALA A 402 -16.70 -6.38 8.93
N ILE A 403 -17.13 -5.85 7.78
CA ILE A 403 -16.27 -5.06 6.90
C ILE A 403 -16.15 -3.65 7.48
N VAL A 404 -14.96 -3.30 7.98
CA VAL A 404 -14.69 -1.99 8.56
C VAL A 404 -13.90 -1.16 7.53
N PRO A 405 -14.49 -0.09 6.97
CA PRO A 405 -13.84 0.73 5.96
C PRO A 405 -12.65 1.50 6.54
N VAL A 406 -11.57 1.58 5.76
CA VAL A 406 -10.39 2.35 6.14
C VAL A 406 -10.35 3.67 5.36
N PRO A 407 -10.11 4.82 6.01
CA PRO A 407 -9.95 6.09 5.33
C PRO A 407 -8.74 6.07 4.36
N PRO A 408 -8.86 6.62 3.14
CA PRO A 408 -7.74 6.66 2.19
C PRO A 408 -6.51 7.40 2.71
N ALA A 409 -6.67 8.35 3.64
CA ALA A 409 -5.56 9.05 4.28
C ALA A 409 -4.66 8.10 5.09
N GLU A 410 -5.25 7.16 5.84
CA GLU A 410 -4.50 6.18 6.63
C GLU A 410 -3.68 5.25 5.72
N VAL A 411 -4.26 4.86 4.58
CA VAL A 411 -3.59 4.04 3.57
C VAL A 411 -2.38 4.77 2.97
N ARG A 412 -2.55 6.06 2.62
CA ARG A 412 -1.45 6.90 2.11
C ARG A 412 -0.33 7.08 3.14
N ASP A 413 -0.68 7.27 4.41
CA ASP A 413 0.29 7.41 5.50
C ASP A 413 1.14 6.14 5.65
N LEU A 414 0.51 4.96 5.53
CA LEU A 414 1.22 3.68 5.52
C LEU A 414 2.12 3.51 4.29
N ASP A 415 1.60 3.81 3.10
CA ASP A 415 2.38 3.68 1.87
C ASP A 415 3.61 4.62 1.91
N PHE A 416 3.44 5.86 2.39
CA PHE A 416 4.53 6.80 2.61
C PHE A 416 5.56 6.26 3.60
N ALA A 417 5.12 5.73 4.75
CA ALA A 417 6.00 5.15 5.75
C ALA A 417 6.82 3.97 5.21
N ASN A 418 6.18 3.10 4.41
CA ASN A 418 6.83 1.96 3.75
C ASN A 418 7.88 2.39 2.72
N ASP A 419 7.53 3.34 1.85
CA ASP A 419 8.44 3.85 0.83
C ASP A 419 9.62 4.60 1.45
N ALA A 420 9.36 5.43 2.46
CA ALA A 420 10.39 6.13 3.22
C ALA A 420 11.37 5.15 3.87
N SER A 421 10.87 4.08 4.51
CA SER A 421 11.71 3.04 5.11
C SER A 421 12.64 2.37 4.09
N LYS A 422 12.12 2.01 2.90
CA LYS A 422 12.92 1.39 1.82
C LYS A 422 13.98 2.33 1.26
N VAL A 423 13.63 3.59 1.06
CA VAL A 423 14.58 4.61 0.58
C VAL A 423 15.67 4.86 1.62
N LEU A 424 15.32 5.06 2.89
CA LEU A 424 16.29 5.26 3.97
C LEU A 424 17.22 4.05 4.12
N ALA A 425 16.71 2.82 4.01
CA ALA A 425 17.53 1.62 4.04
C ALA A 425 18.56 1.57 2.89
N SER A 426 18.14 1.92 1.67
CA SER A 426 19.03 1.98 0.50
C SER A 426 20.11 3.04 0.67
N ILE A 427 19.74 4.25 1.12
CA ILE A 427 20.68 5.35 1.32
C ILE A 427 21.64 5.05 2.47
N ALA A 428 21.17 4.46 3.58
CA ALA A 428 22.03 4.03 4.67
C ALA A 428 23.09 3.03 4.19
N GLY A 429 22.73 2.05 3.35
CA GLY A 429 23.70 1.10 2.77
C GLY A 429 24.70 1.74 1.80
N LYS A 430 24.31 2.80 1.07
CA LYS A 430 25.27 3.58 0.25
C LYS A 430 26.20 4.43 1.10
N LEU A 431 25.70 4.95 2.22
CA LEU A 431 26.44 5.75 3.17
C LEU A 431 27.49 4.93 3.93
N GLU A 432 27.16 3.68 4.30
CA GLU A 432 28.13 2.70 4.87
C GLU A 432 29.30 2.43 3.92
N LYS A 433 29.07 2.50 2.60
CA LYS A 433 30.09 2.30 1.56
C LYS A 433 30.77 3.59 1.08
N GLY A 434 30.41 4.76 1.63
CA GLY A 434 30.95 6.06 1.20
C GLY A 434 30.59 6.51 -0.23
N THR A 435 29.64 5.84 -0.91
CA THR A 435 29.32 6.07 -2.34
C THR A 435 28.20 7.09 -2.60
N ILE A 436 27.79 7.86 -1.59
CA ILE A 436 26.63 8.76 -1.67
C ILE A 436 26.89 9.99 -2.54
N THR A 437 26.00 10.26 -3.49
CA THR A 437 26.06 11.43 -4.37
C THR A 437 25.45 12.69 -3.73
N GLN A 438 25.77 13.87 -4.26
CA GLN A 438 25.17 15.15 -3.79
C GLN A 438 23.65 15.20 -3.97
N ASN A 439 23.13 14.64 -5.06
CA ASN A 439 21.69 14.59 -5.33
C ASN A 439 20.95 13.69 -4.34
N GLU A 440 21.50 12.51 -4.03
CA GLU A 440 20.94 11.61 -3.01
C GLU A 440 20.97 12.25 -1.63
N ARG A 441 22.01 13.02 -1.32
CA ARG A 441 22.07 13.80 -0.07
C ARG A 441 20.94 14.83 -0.01
N ARG A 442 20.70 15.57 -1.09
CA ARG A 442 19.58 16.53 -1.14
C ARG A 442 18.22 15.84 -1.01
N PHE A 443 18.08 14.66 -1.61
CA PHE A 443 16.87 13.86 -1.53
C PHE A 443 16.63 13.31 -0.12
N VAL A 444 17.64 12.78 0.56
CA VAL A 444 17.48 12.28 1.93
C VAL A 444 17.16 13.40 2.91
N THR A 445 17.76 14.59 2.75
CA THR A 445 17.39 15.78 3.52
C THR A 445 15.91 16.09 3.34
N LYS A 446 15.44 16.16 2.09
CA LYS A 446 14.04 16.47 1.81
C LYS A 446 13.07 15.42 2.38
N LEU A 447 13.41 14.15 2.25
CA LEU A 447 12.62 13.05 2.82
C LEU A 447 12.56 13.12 4.35
N LEU A 448 13.66 13.47 5.02
CA LEU A 448 13.69 13.63 6.48
C LEU A 448 12.87 14.84 6.94
N GLU A 449 12.89 15.96 6.19
CA GLU A 449 11.99 17.08 6.45
C GLU A 449 10.53 16.65 6.36
N ASP A 450 10.17 15.96 5.28
CA ASP A 450 8.80 15.47 5.07
C ASP A 450 8.39 14.46 6.15
N LEU A 451 9.33 13.65 6.68
CA LEU A 451 9.11 12.77 7.82
C LEU A 451 8.85 13.52 9.13
N VAL A 452 9.49 14.68 9.35
CA VAL A 452 9.19 15.52 10.51
C VAL A 452 7.74 16.01 10.42
N PHE A 453 7.34 16.61 9.29
CA PHE A 453 5.96 17.06 9.07
C PHE A 453 4.95 15.91 9.15
N PHE A 454 5.32 14.73 8.65
CA PHE A 454 4.50 13.52 8.73
C PHE A 454 4.21 13.14 10.19
N VAL A 455 5.22 13.00 11.04
CA VAL A 455 5.03 12.59 12.45
C VAL A 455 4.23 13.64 13.24
N VAL A 456 4.43 14.92 12.91
CA VAL A 456 3.79 16.04 13.61
C VAL A 456 2.36 16.32 13.12
N ASP A 457 1.99 15.86 11.93
CA ASP A 457 0.67 16.08 11.32
C ASP A 457 0.33 17.56 11.08
N ILE A 458 1.34 18.33 10.67
CA ILE A 458 1.20 19.74 10.30
C ILE A 458 1.60 19.89 8.82
N PRO A 459 0.82 20.61 7.99
CA PRO A 459 1.19 20.89 6.61
C PRO A 459 2.41 21.81 6.56
N ASN A 460 3.32 21.55 5.62
CA ASN A 460 4.49 22.39 5.42
C ASN A 460 4.09 23.76 4.83
N SER A 461 4.09 24.79 5.67
CA SER A 461 3.82 26.19 5.30
C SER A 461 5.09 27.03 5.12
N GLY A 462 6.26 26.40 4.96
CA GLY A 462 7.56 27.09 4.84
C GLY A 462 8.20 27.50 6.16
N GLN A 463 7.77 26.90 7.27
CA GLN A 463 8.39 27.09 8.59
C GLN A 463 9.69 26.29 8.70
N ASP A 464 10.61 26.73 9.57
CA ASP A 464 11.81 25.96 9.88
C ASP A 464 11.42 24.63 10.56
N VAL A 465 11.83 23.53 9.93
CA VAL A 465 11.55 22.16 10.34
C VAL A 465 12.07 21.86 11.75
N LEU A 466 13.15 22.53 12.17
CA LEU A 466 13.78 22.28 13.47
C LEU A 466 13.04 22.94 14.64
N GLU A 467 12.20 23.94 14.39
CA GLU A 467 11.51 24.73 15.42
C GLU A 467 10.07 24.26 15.70
N ILE A 468 9.54 23.33 14.89
CA ILE A 468 8.13 22.91 14.96
C ILE A 468 7.80 22.24 16.30
N MET A 469 7.01 22.90 17.15
CA MET A 469 6.54 22.33 18.41
C MET A 469 5.27 21.49 18.22
N VAL A 470 5.19 20.39 18.96
CA VAL A 470 4.05 19.47 18.91
C VAL A 470 3.24 19.62 20.18
N ASN A 471 2.03 20.18 20.05
CA ASN A 471 1.09 20.27 21.17
C ASN A 471 0.28 18.98 21.36
N LYS A 472 0.00 18.25 20.27
CA LYS A 472 -0.72 16.98 20.33
C LYS A 472 -0.20 15.99 19.27
N PRO A 473 0.60 14.99 19.65
CA PRO A 473 1.15 14.03 18.69
C PRO A 473 0.07 13.08 18.15
N ASN A 474 0.16 12.75 16.86
CA ASN A 474 -0.70 11.75 16.22
C ASN A 474 -0.18 10.33 16.52
N ARG A 475 -0.86 9.62 17.43
CA ARG A 475 -0.45 8.27 17.90
C ARG A 475 -0.37 7.23 16.78
N GLU A 476 -1.25 7.30 15.78
CA GLU A 476 -1.25 6.32 14.69
C GLU A 476 -0.03 6.53 13.78
N ARG A 477 0.35 7.77 13.49
CA ARG A 477 1.59 8.05 12.72
C ARG A 477 2.85 7.66 13.47
N GLN A 478 2.95 7.95 14.77
CA GLN A 478 4.06 7.51 15.61
C GLN A 478 4.20 5.97 15.63
N LYS A 479 3.06 5.28 15.65
CA LYS A 479 3.00 3.81 15.60
C LYS A 479 3.43 3.28 14.24
N LEU A 480 3.02 3.90 13.13
CA LEU A 480 3.49 3.58 11.78
C LEU A 480 5.01 3.76 11.65
N THR A 481 5.58 4.84 12.18
CA THR A 481 7.05 5.07 12.15
C THR A 481 7.83 3.92 12.80
N ARG A 482 7.29 3.31 13.86
CA ARG A 482 7.88 2.14 14.49
C ARG A 482 7.60 0.86 13.71
N GLU A 483 6.35 0.59 13.39
CA GLU A 483 5.91 -0.69 12.78
C GLU A 483 6.50 -0.89 11.39
N GLN A 484 6.71 0.18 10.62
CA GLN A 484 7.37 0.14 9.31
C GLN A 484 8.90 0.27 9.37
N ASN A 485 9.49 0.07 10.55
CA ASN A 485 10.94 0.06 10.78
C ASN A 485 11.67 1.38 10.43
N ILE A 486 10.97 2.51 10.28
CA ILE A 486 11.62 3.80 9.98
C ILE A 486 12.62 4.16 11.08
N LEU A 487 12.26 3.98 12.35
CA LEU A 487 13.18 4.24 13.47
C LEU A 487 14.47 3.40 13.36
N LYS A 488 14.37 2.13 12.94
CA LYS A 488 15.53 1.27 12.72
C LYS A 488 16.43 1.82 11.62
N GLN A 489 15.85 2.32 10.52
CA GLN A 489 16.63 2.92 9.43
C GLN A 489 17.24 4.26 9.82
N ILE A 490 16.57 5.07 10.64
CA ILE A 490 17.13 6.32 11.17
C ILE A 490 18.37 6.03 12.02
N PHE A 491 18.32 5.02 12.91
CA PHE A 491 19.50 4.62 13.69
C PHE A 491 20.64 4.15 12.80
N LYS A 492 20.35 3.33 11.78
CA LYS A 492 21.35 2.92 10.78
C LYS A 492 21.94 4.12 10.05
N LEU A 493 21.12 5.09 9.65
CA LEU A 493 21.60 6.29 8.96
C LEU A 493 22.52 7.15 9.85
N LEU A 494 22.28 7.16 11.17
CA LEU A 494 23.14 7.84 12.14
C LEU A 494 24.45 7.08 12.40
N GLN A 495 24.48 5.75 12.27
CA GLN A 495 25.66 4.90 12.50
C GLN A 495 26.52 4.72 11.24
N ALA A 496 25.90 4.61 10.07
CA ALA A 496 26.51 4.32 8.78
C ALA A 496 27.77 5.15 8.45
N PRO A 497 27.82 6.48 8.66
CA PRO A 497 29.01 7.27 8.34
C PRO A 497 30.21 7.02 9.26
N PHE A 498 29.97 6.47 10.45
CA PHE A 498 30.99 6.21 11.47
C PHE A 498 31.37 4.73 11.55
N THR A 499 30.70 3.87 10.79
CA THR A 499 30.96 2.43 10.80
C THR A 499 32.09 2.12 9.83
N ASP A 500 33.14 1.46 10.32
CA ASP A 500 34.24 1.00 9.48
C ASP A 500 33.83 -0.30 8.75
N SER A 501 33.70 -0.22 7.43
CA SER A 501 33.33 -1.35 6.57
C SER A 501 34.55 -2.01 5.91
N GLY A 502 35.77 -1.72 6.40
CA GLY A 502 37.03 -2.26 5.89
C GLY A 502 37.86 -1.27 5.06
N ASP A 503 37.31 -0.09 4.75
CA ASP A 503 37.98 1.01 4.03
C ASP A 503 38.13 2.28 4.91
N GLY A 504 37.89 2.13 6.23
CA GLY A 504 37.80 3.23 7.18
C GLY A 504 36.40 3.88 7.25
N PRO A 505 36.05 4.53 8.38
CA PRO A 505 34.80 5.27 8.50
C PRO A 505 34.81 6.50 7.57
N MET A 506 33.68 6.76 6.89
CA MET A 506 33.52 7.90 6.00
C MET A 506 33.74 9.25 6.70
N LEU A 507 33.38 9.33 7.98
CA LEU A 507 33.43 10.54 8.79
C LEU A 507 33.88 10.19 10.21
N ARG A 508 34.80 10.98 10.76
CA ARG A 508 35.09 10.95 12.20
C ARG A 508 34.20 11.95 12.93
N LEU A 509 33.86 11.65 14.19
CA LEU A 509 32.98 12.52 14.99
C LEU A 509 33.57 13.93 15.18
N GLU A 510 34.89 14.03 15.21
CA GLU A 510 35.65 15.28 15.32
C GLU A 510 35.55 16.16 14.05
N GLU A 511 35.35 15.55 12.88
CA GLU A 511 35.26 16.23 11.58
C GLU A 511 33.86 16.82 11.32
N LEU A 512 32.84 16.44 12.11
CA LEU A 512 31.51 17.02 11.98
C LEU A 512 31.46 18.52 12.25
N GLY A 513 32.45 19.09 12.96
CA GLY A 513 32.58 20.52 13.21
C GLY A 513 32.87 21.36 11.96
N ASP A 514 33.34 20.74 10.88
CA ASP A 514 33.74 21.43 9.65
C ASP A 514 32.52 21.87 8.79
N GLN A 515 32.60 23.06 8.18
CA GLN A 515 31.60 23.55 7.22
C GLN A 515 31.43 22.62 6.03
N ARG A 516 32.49 21.88 5.63
CA ARG A 516 32.43 20.88 4.53
C ARG A 516 31.37 19.80 4.78
N HIS A 517 31.05 19.52 6.04
CA HIS A 517 30.08 18.51 6.45
C HIS A 517 28.76 19.11 6.96
N ALA A 518 28.51 20.41 6.74
CA ALA A 518 27.27 21.07 7.14
C ALA A 518 25.98 20.37 6.65
N PRO A 519 25.89 19.87 5.39
CA PRO A 519 24.72 19.11 4.95
C PRO A 519 24.50 17.82 5.75
N PHE A 520 25.58 17.17 6.18
CA PHE A 520 25.52 15.95 6.97
C PHE A 520 25.08 16.23 8.41
N ARG A 521 25.60 17.29 9.03
CA ARG A 521 25.10 17.78 10.33
C ARG A 521 23.59 18.05 10.29
N HIS A 522 23.12 18.68 9.21
CA HIS A 522 21.70 18.98 9.05
C HIS A 522 20.86 17.69 8.96
N ILE A 523 21.31 16.68 8.21
CA ILE A 523 20.69 15.34 8.18
C ILE A 523 20.61 14.73 9.59
N CYS A 524 21.70 14.77 10.36
CA CYS A 524 21.70 14.27 11.74
C CYS A 524 20.71 15.03 12.63
N ARG A 525 20.65 16.36 12.53
CA ARG A 525 19.67 17.19 13.27
C ARG A 525 18.23 16.79 12.95
N LEU A 526 17.91 16.58 11.67
CA LEU A 526 16.59 16.11 11.24
C LEU A 526 16.27 14.70 11.79
N CYS A 527 17.23 13.77 11.74
CA CYS A 527 17.07 12.44 12.33
C CYS A 527 16.73 12.50 13.83
N TYR A 528 17.46 13.31 14.60
CA TYR A 528 17.17 13.52 16.03
C TYR A 528 15.80 14.17 16.25
N ARG A 529 15.38 15.07 15.37
CA ARG A 529 14.05 15.70 15.45
C ARG A 529 12.93 14.69 15.24
N VAL A 530 13.03 13.84 14.21
CA VAL A 530 12.07 12.74 13.98
C VAL A 530 12.03 11.80 15.20
N LEU A 531 13.19 11.43 15.75
CA LEU A 531 13.26 10.59 16.95
C LEU A 531 12.54 11.25 18.15
N ARG A 532 12.78 12.54 18.40
CA ARG A 532 12.15 13.28 19.51
C ARG A 532 10.63 13.27 19.38
N HIS A 533 10.09 13.61 18.21
CA HIS A 533 8.64 13.63 17.98
C HIS A 533 8.01 12.24 18.02
N SER A 534 8.73 11.20 17.59
CA SER A 534 8.23 9.82 17.65
C SER A 534 8.10 9.27 19.07
N GLN A 535 8.79 9.87 20.06
CA GLN A 535 8.85 9.40 21.45
C GLN A 535 7.91 10.16 22.41
N GLN A 536 7.44 11.34 21.99
CA GLN A 536 6.58 12.19 22.81
C GLN A 536 5.29 11.43 23.17
N ASP A 537 5.02 11.32 24.47
CA ASP A 537 3.84 10.69 25.07
C ASP A 537 3.58 9.22 24.67
N TYR A 538 4.61 8.48 24.25
CA TYR A 538 4.45 7.09 23.81
C TYR A 538 5.52 6.14 24.36
N ARG A 539 5.21 5.51 25.51
CA ARG A 539 6.11 4.62 26.27
C ARG A 539 6.72 3.48 25.44
N LYS A 540 5.96 2.90 24.50
CA LYS A 540 6.50 1.79 23.67
C LYS A 540 7.62 2.24 22.72
N ASN A 541 7.64 3.50 22.28
CA ASN A 541 8.74 4.04 21.49
C ASN A 541 9.92 4.46 22.37
N GLN A 542 9.66 4.81 23.64
CA GLN A 542 10.71 5.13 24.63
C GLN A 542 11.52 3.89 25.03
N VAL A 543 10.89 2.72 25.21
CA VAL A 543 11.61 1.47 25.52
C VAL A 543 12.53 1.03 24.37
N GLY A 544 12.12 1.22 23.11
CA GLY A 544 12.95 0.92 21.93
C GLY A 544 14.24 1.74 21.83
N ARG A 545 14.33 2.87 22.56
CA ARG A 545 15.52 3.71 22.66
C ARG A 545 16.53 3.15 23.66
N VAL A 546 16.07 2.63 24.80
CA VAL A 546 16.95 2.19 25.90
C VAL A 546 17.89 1.07 25.45
N GLY A 547 17.43 0.12 24.61
CA GLY A 547 18.28 -0.95 24.08
C GLY A 547 19.25 -0.56 22.95
N ARG A 548 19.21 0.68 22.44
CA ARG A 548 20.07 1.13 21.32
C ARG A 548 20.85 2.43 21.58
N VAL A 549 20.51 3.18 22.62
CA VAL A 549 21.27 4.38 23.04
C VAL A 549 22.63 4.03 23.62
N ASP A 550 22.84 2.82 24.12
CA ASP A 550 24.17 2.40 24.58
C ASP A 550 25.21 2.28 23.44
N GLN A 551 24.78 2.29 22.17
CA GLN A 551 25.68 2.24 21.00
C GLN A 551 25.85 3.57 20.27
N VAL A 552 24.99 4.57 20.52
CA VAL A 552 25.07 5.90 19.91
C VAL A 552 25.17 6.88 21.06
N GLY A 553 26.39 7.34 21.34
CA GLY A 553 26.76 8.14 22.51
C GLY A 553 25.72 9.17 22.95
N ARG A 554 25.69 9.42 24.27
CA ARG A 554 24.68 10.23 24.95
C ARG A 554 24.35 11.55 24.20
N PRO A 555 23.08 12.00 24.22
CA PRO A 555 22.61 13.20 23.52
C PRO A 555 23.35 14.50 23.90
N ASP A 556 24.13 14.51 24.97
CA ASP A 556 24.87 15.67 25.47
C ASP A 556 26.13 16.03 24.65
N GLN A 557 26.59 15.16 23.73
CA GLN A 557 27.80 15.42 22.96
C GLN A 557 27.57 16.24 21.67
N VAL A 558 26.35 16.20 21.08
CA VAL A 558 26.04 16.97 19.86
C VAL A 558 25.54 18.39 20.18
N GLY A 559 25.05 18.62 21.40
CA GLY A 559 24.55 19.93 21.86
C GLY A 559 25.63 20.91 22.32
N ARG A 560 26.90 20.51 22.41
CA ARG A 560 27.99 21.37 22.94
C ARG A 560 28.69 22.25 21.91
N VAL A 561 28.37 22.15 20.62
CA VAL A 561 29.10 22.90 19.57
C VAL A 561 28.55 24.32 19.38
N ASP A 562 27.36 24.66 19.90
CA ASP A 562 26.73 25.98 19.75
C ASP A 562 26.93 26.93 20.96
N GLN A 563 27.74 26.59 21.97
CA GLN A 563 28.04 27.47 23.13
C GLN A 563 29.53 27.78 23.31
N GLY A 564 30.30 27.81 22.22
CA GLY A 564 31.72 28.17 22.23
C GLY A 564 31.99 29.49 21.52
N GLY A 565 31.33 30.57 21.95
CA GLY A 565 31.45 31.87 21.29
C GLY A 565 30.84 33.01 22.07
N GLU A 566 31.18 33.15 23.35
CA GLU A 566 31.14 34.41 24.09
C GLU A 566 32.03 34.26 25.33
N GLY A 567 33.14 34.98 25.33
CA GLY A 567 34.21 34.93 26.33
C GLY A 567 35.41 35.72 25.83
#